data_AF-A0A5C2SPX8-F1
#
_entry.id   AF-A0A5C2SPX8-F1
#
_cell.length_a   1.000
_cell.length_b   1.000
_cell.length_c   1.000
_cell.angle_alpha   90.00
_cell.angle_beta   90.00
_cell.angle_gamma   90.00
#
_symmetry.space_group_name_H-M   'P 1'
#
loop_
_entity.id
_entity.type
_entity.pdbx_description
1 polymer ?
#
loop_
_entity_poly.entity_id
_entity_poly.type
_entity_poly.pdbx_seq_one_letter_code
_entity_poly.pdbx_strand_id
1 'polypeptide(L)'
;MSSDSPAHASGPEHDPNSSSSTLVTSNTPAQEPASPFSASFDPNGPTPPAQQHALALRDSPLHPITEVRLPTNGVDVSALWAHRLSASFGAIADQIAAASQALATVPVPPNATVSSSPSAADSGDAEILALKTRMDIIERTQEKLGADLQQMQSQLARMQVSGRSEHAEKQRADVAIVEVQGEEGTSEFKTAAEIAIEELQKKVDGAIDTIKLDQARLYARLHNATVTTNKMFIKAPMMANGKTPQNFPNTKGEFEHLTKERYEHLLKSYNLPIKGDTAAKREALREFIGLTPAN
;
A
#
# COMPACT_ATOMS: atom_id res chain seq x y z
N MET A 1 -11.59 -70.21 28.47
CA MET A 1 -10.27 -69.55 28.45
C MET A 1 -10.54 -68.11 28.03
N SER A 2 -11.14 -67.29 28.89
CA SER A 2 -10.58 -66.71 30.13
C SER A 2 -9.57 -65.60 29.82
N SER A 3 -9.99 -64.38 30.18
CA SER A 3 -9.16 -63.24 30.62
C SER A 3 -8.36 -62.54 29.51
N ASP A 4 -8.19 -61.21 29.46
CA ASP A 4 -8.23 -60.24 30.54
C ASP A 4 -8.34 -58.83 29.94
N SER A 5 -9.07 -57.94 30.61
CA SER A 5 -9.17 -56.51 30.30
C SER A 5 -8.28 -55.73 31.26
N PRO A 6 -7.46 -54.77 30.81
CA PRO A 6 -6.88 -53.79 31.72
C PRO A 6 -7.70 -52.50 31.72
N ALA A 7 -8.27 -52.23 32.89
CA ALA A 7 -8.76 -50.94 33.32
C ALA A 7 -7.60 -49.95 33.52
N HIS A 8 -7.75 -48.73 33.01
CA HIS A 8 -7.00 -47.56 33.46
C HIS A 8 -8.02 -46.43 33.66
N ALA A 9 -8.39 -46.17 34.91
CA ALA A 9 -7.71 -45.27 35.85
C ALA A 9 -8.25 -43.84 35.69
N SER A 10 -9.34 -43.60 36.41
CA SER A 10 -9.95 -42.31 36.69
C SER A 10 -8.95 -41.38 37.36
N GLY A 11 -8.67 -40.24 36.73
CA GLY A 11 -7.92 -39.11 37.29
C GLY A 11 -8.86 -38.03 37.84
N PRO A 12 -8.42 -37.25 38.85
CA PRO A 12 -9.29 -36.59 39.80
C PRO A 12 -9.93 -35.29 39.30
N GLU A 13 -11.14 -35.09 39.81
CA GLU A 13 -11.95 -33.89 39.79
C GLU A 13 -11.15 -32.67 40.24
N HIS A 14 -11.21 -31.60 39.46
CA HIS A 14 -10.69 -30.29 39.85
C HIS A 14 -11.88 -29.34 39.98
N ASP A 15 -12.17 -28.96 41.22
CA ASP A 15 -13.27 -28.07 41.58
C ASP A 15 -13.12 -26.65 40.98
N PRO A 16 -14.25 -25.98 40.72
CA PRO A 16 -14.31 -24.63 40.16
C PRO A 16 -14.01 -23.59 41.23
N ASN A 17 -12.87 -22.90 41.11
CA ASN A 17 -12.60 -21.75 41.96
C ASN A 17 -13.45 -20.56 41.52
N SER A 18 -14.48 -20.30 42.32
CA SER A 18 -15.22 -19.04 42.37
C SER A 18 -14.28 -17.88 42.68
N SER A 19 -14.37 -16.81 41.89
CA SER A 19 -13.90 -15.50 42.31
C SER A 19 -14.88 -14.44 41.84
N SER A 20 -15.88 -14.21 42.71
CA SER A 20 -16.49 -12.91 42.93
C SER A 20 -15.43 -11.91 43.36
N SER A 21 -15.36 -10.73 42.74
CA SER A 21 -15.19 -9.47 43.47
C SER A 21 -15.17 -8.22 42.61
N THR A 22 -16.17 -7.38 42.92
CA THR A 22 -16.09 -5.92 43.14
C THR A 22 -16.09 -5.00 41.92
N LEU A 23 -17.30 -4.59 41.57
CA LEU A 23 -17.63 -3.27 41.01
C LEU A 23 -17.06 -2.16 41.92
N VAL A 24 -16.17 -1.34 41.38
CA VAL A 24 -15.84 0.00 41.91
C VAL A 24 -16.29 1.02 40.88
N THR A 25 -17.47 1.59 41.10
CA THR A 25 -17.91 2.85 40.49
C THR A 25 -17.32 4.01 41.28
N SER A 26 -16.21 4.58 40.81
CA SER A 26 -15.75 5.90 41.24
C SER A 26 -16.26 6.94 40.25
N ASN A 27 -17.32 7.63 40.67
CA ASN A 27 -17.94 8.75 40.00
C ASN A 27 -17.10 10.01 40.32
N THR A 28 -16.39 10.56 39.34
CA THR A 28 -15.62 11.80 39.48
C THR A 28 -15.95 12.73 38.31
N PRO A 29 -16.64 13.86 38.53
CA PRO A 29 -16.83 14.88 37.50
C PRO A 29 -15.69 15.90 37.61
N ALA A 30 -14.75 15.90 36.66
CA ALA A 30 -13.77 16.97 36.54
C ALA A 30 -13.20 17.08 35.11
N GLN A 31 -13.83 17.96 34.35
CA GLN A 31 -13.20 18.97 33.49
C GLN A 31 -12.27 18.45 32.36
N GLU A 32 -12.88 18.19 31.19
CA GLU A 32 -12.19 18.10 29.91
C GLU A 32 -11.53 19.44 29.54
N PRO A 33 -10.25 19.46 29.14
CA PRO A 33 -9.69 20.59 28.42
C PRO A 33 -10.33 20.67 27.02
N ALA A 34 -10.87 21.84 26.68
CA ALA A 34 -11.54 22.10 25.41
C ALA A 34 -10.67 21.65 24.21
N SER A 35 -11.19 20.68 23.47
CA SER A 35 -10.61 20.20 22.22
C SER A 35 -10.81 21.26 21.12
N PRO A 36 -9.75 21.73 20.44
CA PRO A 36 -9.86 22.79 19.42
C PRO A 36 -10.50 22.33 18.10
N PHE A 37 -10.96 21.07 18.00
CA PHE A 37 -11.49 20.48 16.77
C PHE A 37 -13.01 20.23 16.78
N SER A 38 -13.74 20.70 17.78
CA SER A 38 -15.21 20.67 17.75
C SER A 38 -15.77 21.91 17.03
N ALA A 39 -15.48 22.02 15.73
CA ALA A 39 -16.32 22.82 14.86
C ALA A 39 -17.63 22.04 14.65
N SER A 40 -18.64 22.41 15.41
CA SER A 40 -20.04 22.02 15.21
C SER A 40 -20.42 22.25 13.74
N PHE A 41 -20.46 21.19 12.95
CA PHE A 41 -21.12 21.19 11.65
C PHE A 41 -22.62 21.18 11.91
N ASP A 42 -23.22 22.37 11.98
CA ASP A 42 -24.68 22.53 11.98
C ASP A 42 -25.15 22.58 10.50
N PRO A 43 -25.78 21.52 9.96
CA PRO A 43 -26.22 21.49 8.57
C PRO A 43 -27.43 22.40 8.29
N ASN A 44 -28.04 23.01 9.32
CA ASN A 44 -29.16 23.94 9.17
C ASN A 44 -28.82 25.38 9.59
N GLY A 45 -27.54 25.66 9.86
CA GLY A 45 -27.08 27.01 10.18
C GLY A 45 -27.24 27.97 8.99
N PRO A 46 -27.59 29.25 9.22
CA PRO A 46 -27.67 30.24 8.17
C PRO A 46 -26.30 30.38 7.50
N THR A 47 -26.28 30.15 6.18
CA THR A 47 -25.10 30.29 5.31
C THR A 47 -24.37 31.59 5.64
N PRO A 48 -23.09 31.55 6.06
CA PRO A 48 -22.33 32.76 6.28
C PRO A 48 -22.23 33.54 4.95
N PRO A 49 -22.23 34.88 4.99
CA PRO A 49 -22.11 35.70 3.80
C PRO A 49 -20.81 35.33 3.09
N ALA A 50 -20.92 34.99 1.81
CA ALA A 50 -19.82 34.67 0.94
C ALA A 50 -18.76 35.78 1.01
N GLN A 51 -17.69 35.55 1.77
CA GLN A 51 -16.49 36.36 1.67
C GLN A 51 -15.86 36.04 0.31
N GLN A 52 -16.25 36.83 -0.67
CA GLN A 52 -15.55 36.98 -1.93
C GLN A 52 -14.15 37.53 -1.62
N HIS A 53 -13.23 36.65 -1.24
CA HIS A 53 -11.84 36.88 -1.55
C HIS A 53 -11.76 36.83 -3.07
N ALA A 54 -11.89 38.01 -3.67
CA ALA A 54 -11.44 38.31 -5.01
C ALA A 54 -9.96 37.92 -5.07
N LEU A 55 -9.72 36.66 -5.45
CA LEU A 55 -8.49 36.26 -6.10
C LEU A 55 -8.41 37.16 -7.31
N ALA A 56 -7.58 38.20 -7.19
CA ALA A 56 -7.19 39.04 -8.28
C ALA A 56 -6.72 38.12 -9.39
N LEU A 57 -7.59 37.99 -10.40
CA LEU A 57 -7.30 37.45 -11.70
C LEU A 57 -6.16 38.31 -12.26
N ARG A 58 -4.93 37.92 -11.96
CA ARG A 58 -3.79 38.37 -12.73
C ARG A 58 -3.93 37.71 -14.09
N ASP A 59 -4.54 38.44 -15.01
CA ASP A 59 -4.34 38.28 -16.45
C ASP A 59 -2.86 38.53 -16.76
N SER A 60 -2.02 37.56 -16.40
CA SER A 60 -0.69 37.43 -16.96
C SER A 60 -0.85 36.54 -18.19
N PRO A 61 -0.53 37.03 -19.40
CA PRO A 61 -0.50 36.18 -20.58
C PRO A 61 0.47 35.02 -20.31
N LEU A 62 -0.05 33.80 -20.41
CA LEU A 62 0.70 32.55 -20.37
C LEU A 62 1.70 32.57 -21.53
N HIS A 63 2.90 33.07 -21.27
CA HIS A 63 4.04 32.68 -22.05
C HIS A 63 4.36 31.23 -21.68
N PRO A 64 4.37 30.28 -22.63
CA PRO A 64 4.96 28.99 -22.37
C PRO A 64 6.39 29.24 -21.88
N ILE A 65 6.72 28.70 -20.71
CA ILE A 65 8.07 28.70 -20.17
C ILE A 65 8.88 27.75 -21.05
N THR A 66 9.32 28.28 -22.19
CA THR A 66 10.32 27.70 -23.08
C THR A 66 11.52 28.62 -23.01
N GLU A 67 12.69 28.03 -22.79
CA GLU A 67 14.01 28.66 -22.67
C GLU A 67 14.39 29.19 -21.27
N VAL A 68 14.73 28.25 -20.39
CA VAL A 68 15.84 28.47 -19.46
C VAL A 68 17.13 28.41 -20.30
N ARG A 69 17.76 29.57 -20.54
CA ARG A 69 19.11 29.66 -21.13
C ARG A 69 20.13 29.11 -20.12
N LEU A 70 20.59 27.87 -20.34
CA LEU A 70 21.72 27.32 -19.59
C LEU A 70 23.05 27.94 -20.09
N PRO A 71 24.00 28.26 -19.19
CA PRO A 71 25.35 28.63 -19.55
C PRO A 71 26.04 27.49 -20.32
N THR A 72 26.72 27.83 -21.41
CA THR A 72 27.19 26.92 -22.47
C THR A 72 28.45 26.10 -22.15
N ASN A 73 28.84 25.96 -20.87
CA ASN A 73 30.06 25.24 -20.51
C ASN A 73 29.73 24.00 -19.69
N GLY A 74 29.67 22.86 -20.39
CA GLY A 74 29.39 21.53 -19.83
C GLY A 74 27.89 21.26 -19.77
N VAL A 75 27.35 20.61 -20.80
CA VAL A 75 25.95 20.15 -20.76
C VAL A 75 25.87 19.06 -19.71
N ASP A 76 25.39 19.42 -18.52
CA ASP A 76 25.15 18.49 -17.44
C ASP A 76 23.96 17.60 -17.84
N VAL A 77 24.27 16.49 -18.51
CA VAL A 77 23.30 15.50 -19.02
C VAL A 77 22.38 15.02 -17.89
N SER A 78 22.90 15.01 -16.66
CA SER A 78 22.15 14.68 -15.44
C SER A 78 21.03 15.68 -15.16
N ALA A 79 21.31 16.99 -15.29
CA ALA A 79 20.30 18.04 -15.09
C ALA A 79 19.20 18.00 -16.15
N LEU A 80 19.57 17.73 -17.41
CA LEU A 80 18.61 17.59 -18.50
C LEU A 80 17.70 16.36 -18.29
N TRP A 81 18.25 15.26 -17.77
CA TRP A 81 17.49 14.07 -17.43
C TRP A 81 16.54 14.28 -16.24
N ALA A 82 17.02 14.92 -15.17
CA ALA A 82 16.20 15.26 -14.01
C ALA A 82 15.02 16.18 -14.40
N HIS A 83 15.25 17.14 -15.30
CA HIS A 83 14.21 17.99 -15.84
C HIS A 83 13.19 17.19 -16.66
N ARG A 84 13.65 16.28 -17.52
CA ARG A 84 12.77 15.44 -18.35
C ARG A 84 11.92 14.48 -17.51
N LEU A 85 12.50 13.89 -16.47
CA LEU A 85 11.75 13.06 -15.52
C LEU A 85 10.72 13.87 -14.76
N SER A 86 11.11 15.04 -14.22
CA SER A 86 10.19 15.90 -13.49
C SER A 86 9.00 16.34 -14.37
N ALA A 87 9.27 16.67 -15.63
CA ALA A 87 8.22 16.99 -16.60
C ALA A 87 7.30 15.77 -16.87
N SER A 88 7.86 14.57 -16.97
CA SER A 88 7.06 13.35 -17.17
C SER A 88 6.19 13.01 -15.96
N PHE A 89 6.71 13.14 -14.73
CA PHE A 89 5.93 12.93 -13.52
C PHE A 89 4.84 13.99 -13.35
N GLY A 90 5.12 15.25 -13.70
CA GLY A 90 4.13 16.31 -13.74
C GLY A 90 2.98 15.98 -14.70
N ALA A 91 3.30 15.58 -15.95
CA ALA A 91 2.29 15.20 -16.93
C ALA A 91 1.44 14.00 -16.48
N ILE A 92 2.05 12.99 -15.84
CA ILE A 92 1.34 11.85 -15.28
C ILE A 92 0.43 12.28 -14.13
N ALA A 93 0.91 13.15 -13.23
CA ALA A 93 0.12 13.68 -12.12
C ALA A 93 -1.10 14.47 -12.63
N ASP A 94 -0.90 15.32 -13.64
CA ASP A 94 -1.98 16.06 -14.29
C ASP A 94 -2.99 15.11 -14.96
N GLN A 95 -2.52 14.04 -15.60
CA GLN A 95 -3.40 13.04 -16.20
C GLN A 95 -4.20 12.26 -15.15
N ILE A 96 -3.60 11.93 -14.00
CA ILE A 96 -4.30 11.29 -12.87
C ILE A 96 -5.32 12.24 -12.25
N ALA A 97 -4.97 13.52 -12.08
CA ALA A 97 -5.89 14.54 -11.57
C ALA A 97 -7.07 14.74 -12.51
N ALA A 98 -6.81 14.86 -13.82
CA ALA A 98 -7.85 14.97 -14.85
C ALA A 98 -8.74 13.72 -14.89
N ALA A 99 -8.17 12.52 -14.81
CA ALA A 99 -8.94 11.27 -14.73
C ALA A 99 -9.79 11.19 -13.46
N SER A 100 -9.26 11.66 -12.32
CA SER A 100 -9.99 11.69 -11.05
C SER A 100 -11.16 12.68 -11.09
N GLN A 101 -10.97 13.85 -11.70
CA GLN A 101 -12.04 14.82 -11.94
C GLN A 101 -13.07 14.29 -12.94
N ALA A 102 -12.65 13.60 -13.99
CA ALA A 102 -13.56 12.94 -14.93
C ALA A 102 -14.42 11.88 -14.22
N LEU A 103 -13.85 11.12 -13.28
CA LEU A 103 -14.59 10.17 -12.46
C LEU A 103 -15.55 10.85 -11.47
N ALA A 104 -15.17 12.00 -10.90
CA ALA A 104 -16.01 12.76 -9.98
C ALA A 104 -17.17 13.49 -10.67
N THR A 105 -17.01 13.82 -11.95
CA THR A 105 -18.03 14.51 -12.76
C THR A 105 -18.99 13.55 -13.46
N VAL A 106 -18.75 12.23 -13.39
CA VAL A 106 -19.76 11.24 -13.79
C VAL A 106 -21.00 11.48 -12.93
N PRO A 107 -22.13 11.92 -13.51
CA PRO A 107 -23.33 12.23 -12.76
C PRO A 107 -23.79 10.97 -12.06
N VAL A 108 -23.68 10.92 -10.73
CA VAL A 108 -24.44 9.97 -9.92
C VAL A 108 -25.90 10.38 -10.13
N PRO A 109 -26.75 9.53 -10.74
CA PRO A 109 -28.12 9.90 -11.02
C PRO A 109 -28.80 10.35 -9.72
N PRO A 110 -29.32 11.59 -9.65
CA PRO A 110 -29.93 12.14 -8.45
C PRO A 110 -31.31 11.53 -8.26
N ASN A 111 -31.39 10.26 -7.85
CA ASN A 111 -32.66 9.65 -7.46
C ASN A 111 -32.50 8.54 -6.41
N ALA A 112 -31.62 8.77 -5.43
CA ALA A 112 -31.52 7.98 -4.21
C ALA A 112 -31.90 8.79 -2.96
N THR A 113 -32.73 9.83 -3.10
CA THR A 113 -33.53 10.30 -1.97
C THR A 113 -34.58 9.25 -1.64
N VAL A 114 -34.22 8.33 -0.74
CA VAL A 114 -35.09 7.72 0.28
C VAL A 114 -36.59 7.95 0.06
N SER A 115 -37.18 7.14 -0.82
CA SER A 115 -38.59 6.76 -0.71
C SER A 115 -38.63 5.24 -0.68
N SER A 116 -38.86 4.73 0.52
CA SER A 116 -39.11 3.34 0.84
C SER A 116 -40.28 2.80 0.01
N SER A 117 -40.01 2.19 -1.12
CA SER A 117 -40.96 1.28 -1.78
C SER A 117 -40.20 0.15 -2.48
N PRO A 118 -40.53 -1.13 -2.19
CA PRO A 118 -39.79 -2.27 -2.71
C PRO A 118 -40.31 -2.64 -4.10
N SER A 119 -39.55 -2.30 -5.14
CA SER A 119 -39.65 -2.94 -6.46
C SER A 119 -38.24 -3.11 -7.01
N ALA A 120 -37.60 -4.17 -6.53
CA ALA A 120 -36.15 -4.39 -6.49
C ALA A 120 -35.57 -5.15 -7.70
N ALA A 121 -36.09 -4.94 -8.91
CA ALA A 121 -35.67 -5.74 -10.06
C ALA A 121 -34.89 -4.97 -11.15
N ASP A 122 -34.99 -3.64 -11.23
CA ASP A 122 -34.52 -2.90 -12.43
C ASP A 122 -33.32 -1.96 -12.19
N SER A 123 -32.86 -1.80 -10.94
CA SER A 123 -31.72 -0.92 -10.63
C SER A 123 -30.34 -1.57 -10.82
N GLY A 124 -30.28 -2.91 -10.88
CA GLY A 124 -29.00 -3.62 -11.02
C GLY A 124 -28.34 -3.40 -12.39
N ASP A 125 -29.13 -3.31 -13.45
CA ASP A 125 -28.61 -3.27 -14.82
C ASP A 125 -27.90 -1.94 -15.15
N ALA A 126 -28.38 -0.82 -14.59
CA ALA A 126 -27.75 0.48 -14.74
C ALA A 126 -26.38 0.54 -14.04
N GLU A 127 -26.28 -0.02 -12.82
CA GLU A 127 -25.01 -0.09 -12.08
C GLU A 127 -24.01 -1.02 -12.77
N ILE A 128 -24.47 -2.16 -13.30
CA ILE A 128 -23.62 -3.09 -14.06
C ILE A 128 -23.09 -2.43 -15.34
N LEU A 129 -23.91 -1.67 -16.08
CA LEU A 129 -23.46 -0.92 -17.26
C LEU A 129 -22.45 0.18 -16.91
N ALA A 130 -22.67 0.90 -15.82
CA ALA A 130 -21.74 1.93 -15.34
C ALA A 130 -20.40 1.30 -14.92
N LEU A 131 -20.44 0.17 -14.20
CA LEU A 131 -19.26 -0.57 -13.78
C LEU A 131 -18.47 -1.10 -15.00
N LYS A 132 -19.17 -1.63 -16.00
CA LYS A 132 -18.57 -2.10 -17.25
C LYS A 132 -17.85 -0.97 -17.99
N THR A 133 -18.52 0.17 -18.16
CA THR A 133 -17.93 1.36 -18.78
C THR A 133 -16.68 1.82 -18.03
N ARG A 134 -16.71 1.76 -16.69
CA ARG A 134 -15.56 2.09 -15.85
C ARG A 134 -14.40 1.11 -16.03
N MET A 135 -14.66 -0.20 -16.16
CA MET A 135 -13.61 -1.18 -16.45
C MET A 135 -12.97 -0.96 -17.82
N ASP A 136 -13.76 -0.69 -18.87
CA ASP A 136 -13.25 -0.44 -20.21
C ASP A 136 -12.31 0.79 -20.25
N ILE A 137 -12.63 1.84 -19.48
CA ILE A 137 -11.77 3.03 -19.36
C ILE A 137 -10.45 2.68 -18.66
N ILE A 138 -10.50 1.89 -17.58
CA ILE A 138 -9.31 1.44 -16.86
C ILE A 138 -8.42 0.60 -17.78
N GLU A 139 -9.00 -0.31 -18.57
CA GLU A 139 -8.27 -1.17 -19.50
C GLU A 139 -7.54 -0.35 -20.56
N ARG A 140 -8.21 0.62 -21.21
CA ARG A 140 -7.55 1.54 -22.16
C ARG A 140 -6.44 2.36 -21.51
N THR A 141 -6.62 2.76 -20.25
CA THR A 141 -5.61 3.53 -19.53
C THR A 141 -4.38 2.67 -19.24
N GLN A 142 -4.57 1.41 -18.85
CA GLN A 142 -3.49 0.44 -18.64
C GLN A 142 -2.74 0.13 -19.95
N GLU A 143 -3.47 -0.05 -21.06
CA GLU A 143 -2.88 -0.26 -22.39
C GLU A 143 -2.00 0.92 -22.81
N LYS A 144 -2.51 2.16 -22.66
CA LYS A 144 -1.75 3.38 -22.96
C LYS A 144 -0.48 3.48 -22.10
N LEU A 145 -0.58 3.23 -20.80
CA LEU A 145 0.57 3.26 -19.90
C LEU A 145 1.62 2.22 -20.30
N GLY A 146 1.19 1.03 -20.73
CA GLY A 146 2.07 -0.01 -21.26
C GLY A 146 2.82 0.42 -22.52
N ALA A 147 2.12 1.07 -23.46
CA ALA A 147 2.72 1.62 -24.67
C ALA A 147 3.74 2.72 -24.35
N ASP A 148 3.42 3.63 -23.41
CA ASP A 148 4.32 4.70 -22.98
C ASP A 148 5.60 4.14 -22.33
N LEU A 149 5.48 3.11 -21.48
CA LEU A 149 6.63 2.43 -20.87
C LEU A 149 7.52 1.76 -21.93
N GLN A 150 6.94 1.08 -22.91
CA GLN A 150 7.70 0.48 -24.02
C GLN A 150 8.40 1.54 -24.88
N GLN A 151 7.76 2.68 -25.11
CA GLN A 151 8.37 3.80 -25.83
C GLN A 151 9.58 4.35 -25.05
N MET A 152 9.47 4.51 -23.73
CA MET A 152 10.61 4.93 -22.90
C MET A 152 11.75 3.91 -22.92
N GLN A 153 11.45 2.61 -22.81
CA GLN A 153 12.46 1.55 -22.92
C GLN A 153 13.18 1.60 -24.28
N SER A 154 12.43 1.80 -25.37
CA SER A 154 12.99 1.93 -26.72
C SER A 154 13.89 3.15 -26.86
N GLN A 155 13.52 4.28 -26.24
CA GLN A 155 14.38 5.48 -26.21
C GLN A 155 15.66 5.24 -25.42
N LEU A 156 15.58 4.52 -24.30
CA LEU A 156 16.71 4.20 -23.44
C LEU A 156 17.68 3.25 -24.16
N ALA A 157 17.16 2.24 -24.86
CA ALA A 157 17.94 1.35 -25.71
C ALA A 157 18.62 2.11 -26.86
N ARG A 158 17.92 3.02 -27.54
CA ARG A 158 18.52 3.87 -28.60
C ARG A 158 19.65 4.74 -28.07
N MET A 159 19.47 5.36 -26.91
CA MET A 159 20.52 6.19 -26.30
C MET A 159 21.73 5.37 -25.88
N GLN A 160 21.54 4.16 -25.35
CA GLN A 160 22.66 3.26 -25.02
C GLN A 160 23.47 2.85 -26.26
N VAL A 161 22.80 2.64 -27.40
CA VAL A 161 23.48 2.29 -28.66
C VAL A 161 24.18 3.52 -29.28
N SER A 162 23.53 4.68 -29.32
CA SER A 162 24.13 5.90 -29.90
C SER A 162 25.25 6.49 -29.03
N GLY A 163 25.20 6.35 -27.71
CA GLY A 163 26.23 6.88 -26.81
C GLY A 163 27.58 6.16 -26.88
N ARG A 164 27.65 4.98 -27.50
CA ARG A 164 28.89 4.17 -27.54
C ARG A 164 29.75 4.42 -28.79
N SER A 165 29.26 5.16 -29.79
CA SER A 165 29.87 5.15 -31.13
C SER A 165 30.74 6.37 -31.49
N GLU A 166 30.74 7.47 -30.73
CA GLU A 166 31.46 8.70 -31.18
C GLU A 166 32.54 9.25 -30.25
N HIS A 167 32.74 8.69 -29.05
CA HIS A 167 33.70 9.26 -28.07
C HIS A 167 34.96 8.42 -27.84
N ALA A 168 35.36 7.58 -28.81
CA ALA A 168 36.56 6.75 -28.69
C ALA A 168 37.89 7.45 -29.03
N GLU A 169 37.92 8.70 -29.53
CA GLU A 169 39.17 9.21 -30.12
C GLU A 169 39.79 10.51 -29.57
N LYS A 170 39.20 11.28 -28.62
CA LYS A 170 39.87 12.58 -28.31
C LYS A 170 39.72 13.31 -26.98
N GLN A 171 39.36 12.67 -25.86
CA GLN A 171 39.50 13.34 -24.55
C GLN A 171 40.08 12.41 -23.49
N ARG A 172 41.41 12.48 -23.39
CA ARG A 172 42.23 11.87 -22.35
C ARG A 172 42.69 12.99 -21.42
N ALA A 173 41.80 13.55 -20.61
CA ALA A 173 42.16 14.43 -19.49
C ALA A 173 40.95 14.61 -18.54
N ASP A 174 41.16 14.29 -17.27
CA ASP A 174 40.31 14.64 -16.13
C ASP A 174 38.90 14.02 -16.05
N VAL A 175 38.86 12.70 -15.84
CA VAL A 175 37.74 12.06 -15.13
C VAL A 175 38.26 11.67 -13.75
N ALA A 176 37.69 12.28 -12.71
CA ALA A 176 37.96 11.97 -11.32
C ALA A 176 37.56 10.53 -11.02
N ILE A 177 38.56 9.65 -10.96
CA ILE A 177 38.44 8.26 -10.55
C ILE A 177 38.18 8.27 -9.04
N VAL A 178 36.94 7.99 -8.64
CA VAL A 178 36.61 7.65 -7.25
C VAL A 178 37.07 6.22 -7.05
N GLU A 179 38.29 6.07 -6.54
CA GLU A 179 38.90 4.79 -6.19
C GLU A 179 38.21 4.23 -4.94
N VAL A 180 37.24 3.34 -5.15
CA VAL A 180 36.67 2.53 -4.07
C VAL A 180 37.65 1.38 -3.83
N GLN A 181 38.48 1.53 -2.80
CA GLN A 181 39.48 0.55 -2.38
C GLN A 181 38.77 -0.71 -1.86
N GLY A 182 38.62 -1.72 -2.74
CA GLY A 182 38.16 -3.06 -2.40
C GLY A 182 39.31 -4.06 -2.56
N GLU A 183 39.57 -4.82 -1.49
CA GLU A 183 40.64 -5.82 -1.42
C GLU A 183 40.46 -6.96 -2.43
N GLU A 184 41.50 -7.10 -3.25
CA GLU A 184 41.99 -8.27 -3.99
C GLU A 184 41.00 -9.14 -4.79
N GLY A 185 41.00 -8.89 -6.10
CA GLY A 185 40.96 -9.94 -7.11
C GLY A 185 39.88 -9.72 -8.15
N THR A 186 40.24 -9.09 -9.28
CA THR A 186 39.39 -8.81 -10.46
C THR A 186 38.35 -7.68 -10.30
N SER A 187 38.79 -6.48 -9.96
CA SER A 187 37.98 -5.27 -10.12
C SER A 187 37.88 -4.88 -11.60
N GLU A 188 36.88 -5.41 -12.30
CA GLU A 188 36.37 -4.76 -13.50
C GLU A 188 35.86 -3.37 -13.09
N PHE A 189 36.42 -2.32 -13.69
CA PHE A 189 35.96 -0.94 -13.48
C PHE A 189 34.57 -0.79 -14.09
N LYS A 190 33.54 -1.13 -13.30
CA LYS A 190 32.16 -0.84 -13.66
C LYS A 190 31.97 0.66 -13.74
N THR A 191 31.39 1.12 -14.84
CA THR A 191 31.06 2.54 -14.99
C THR A 191 29.98 2.92 -13.96
N ALA A 192 29.90 4.19 -13.57
CA ALA A 192 28.84 4.66 -12.66
C ALA A 192 27.43 4.31 -13.17
N ALA A 193 27.24 4.30 -14.49
CA ALA A 193 25.99 3.85 -15.12
C ALA A 193 25.72 2.36 -14.89
N GLU A 194 26.75 1.52 -14.92
CA GLU A 194 26.64 0.08 -14.68
C GLU A 194 26.29 -0.23 -13.22
N ILE A 195 26.89 0.49 -12.26
CA ILE A 195 26.52 0.41 -10.84
C ILE A 195 25.04 0.79 -10.63
N ALA A 196 24.58 1.86 -11.28
CA ALA A 196 23.19 2.30 -11.19
C ALA A 196 22.22 1.28 -11.79
N ILE A 197 22.59 0.64 -12.91
CA ILE A 197 21.79 -0.41 -13.54
C ILE A 197 21.70 -1.64 -12.62
N GLU A 198 22.80 -2.05 -11.99
CA GLU A 198 22.83 -3.19 -11.07
C GLU A 198 21.99 -2.94 -9.81
N GLU A 199 22.07 -1.73 -9.22
CA GLU A 199 21.22 -1.35 -8.09
C GLU A 199 19.73 -1.35 -8.48
N LEU A 200 19.41 -0.81 -9.67
CA LEU A 200 18.05 -0.79 -10.18
C LEU A 200 17.52 -2.22 -10.42
N GLN A 201 18.33 -3.09 -11.01
CA GLN A 201 17.97 -4.49 -11.24
C GLN A 201 17.68 -5.20 -9.91
N LYS A 202 18.53 -5.01 -8.90
CA LYS A 202 18.31 -5.55 -7.55
C LYS A 202 17.01 -5.03 -6.91
N LYS A 203 16.67 -3.76 -7.11
CA LYS A 203 15.39 -3.19 -6.64
C LYS A 203 14.19 -3.80 -7.36
N VAL A 204 14.29 -4.00 -8.67
CA VAL A 204 13.25 -4.64 -9.49
C VAL A 204 13.02 -6.08 -9.05
N ASP A 205 14.09 -6.86 -8.87
CA ASP A 205 13.99 -8.25 -8.41
C ASP A 205 13.36 -8.33 -7.00
N GLY A 206 13.77 -7.45 -6.08
CA GLY A 206 13.16 -7.37 -4.75
C GLY A 206 11.67 -7.00 -4.77
N ALA A 207 11.25 -6.14 -5.71
CA ALA A 207 9.83 -5.82 -5.90
C ALA A 207 9.05 -7.02 -6.46
N ILE A 208 9.61 -7.75 -7.42
CA ILE A 208 9.01 -8.97 -7.98
C ILE A 208 8.81 -10.02 -6.88
N ASP A 209 9.80 -10.24 -6.02
CA ASP A 209 9.70 -11.19 -4.91
C ASP A 209 8.63 -10.77 -3.89
N THR A 210 8.52 -9.48 -3.61
CA THR A 210 7.47 -8.92 -2.75
C THR A 210 6.07 -9.19 -3.33
N ILE A 211 5.89 -8.98 -4.63
CA ILE A 211 4.60 -9.22 -5.32
C ILE A 211 4.25 -10.71 -5.30
N LYS A 212 5.20 -11.60 -5.62
CA LYS A 212 4.98 -13.05 -5.58
C LYS A 212 4.59 -13.52 -4.18
N LEU A 213 5.24 -12.98 -3.15
CA LEU A 213 4.93 -13.30 -1.76
C LEU A 213 3.52 -12.81 -1.38
N ASP A 214 3.13 -11.60 -1.81
CA ASP A 214 1.79 -11.08 -1.52
C ASP A 214 0.69 -11.88 -2.24
N GLN A 215 0.92 -12.25 -3.51
CA GLN A 215 0.04 -13.16 -4.24
C GLN A 215 -0.14 -14.51 -3.52
N ALA A 216 0.94 -15.08 -2.98
CA ALA A 216 0.88 -16.31 -2.21
C ALA A 216 0.10 -16.16 -0.89
N ARG A 217 0.12 -14.96 -0.28
CA ARG A 217 -0.64 -14.65 0.94
C ARG A 217 -2.11 -14.35 0.65
N LEU A 218 -2.43 -13.82 -0.52
CA LEU A 218 -3.77 -13.34 -0.89
C LEU A 218 -4.86 -14.40 -0.67
N TYR A 219 -4.61 -15.65 -1.06
CA TYR A 219 -5.58 -16.74 -0.89
C TYR A 219 -5.95 -16.99 0.58
N ALA A 220 -4.96 -16.97 1.49
CA ALA A 220 -5.21 -17.13 2.91
C ALA A 220 -5.97 -15.93 3.49
N ARG A 221 -5.59 -14.70 3.10
CA ARG A 221 -6.25 -13.46 3.55
C ARG A 221 -7.72 -13.41 3.09
N LEU A 222 -7.99 -13.76 1.83
CA LEU A 222 -9.35 -13.79 1.29
C LEU A 222 -10.22 -14.82 2.01
N HIS A 223 -9.68 -16.01 2.29
CA HIS A 223 -10.38 -17.01 3.09
C HIS A 223 -10.67 -16.48 4.51
N ASN A 224 -9.68 -15.89 5.17
CA ASN A 224 -9.82 -15.36 6.52
C ASN A 224 -10.82 -14.20 6.60
N ALA A 225 -10.96 -13.40 5.53
CA ALA A 225 -11.94 -12.31 5.48
C ALA A 225 -13.40 -12.82 5.58
N THR A 226 -13.65 -14.07 5.20
CA THR A 226 -14.97 -14.71 5.33
C THR A 226 -15.24 -15.27 6.74
N VAL A 227 -14.22 -15.29 7.62
CA VAL A 227 -14.30 -15.89 8.95
C VAL A 227 -14.94 -14.92 9.94
N THR A 228 -16.25 -15.09 10.15
CA THR A 228 -17.03 -14.23 11.04
C THR A 228 -17.14 -14.79 12.45
N THR A 229 -17.23 -16.12 12.61
CA THR A 229 -17.45 -16.78 13.90
C THR A 229 -16.17 -17.33 14.53
N ASN A 230 -16.13 -17.39 15.88
CA ASN A 230 -14.93 -17.81 16.61
C ASN A 230 -14.52 -19.28 16.36
N LYS A 231 -15.44 -20.14 15.90
CA LYS A 231 -15.16 -21.56 15.65
C LYS A 231 -14.67 -21.86 14.24
N MET A 232 -14.69 -20.88 13.33
CA MET A 232 -14.26 -21.07 11.95
C MET A 232 -12.74 -21.18 11.85
N PHE A 233 -12.29 -22.07 10.98
CA PHE A 233 -10.88 -22.28 10.70
C PHE A 233 -10.28 -21.07 9.98
N ILE A 234 -9.04 -20.75 10.33
CA ILE A 234 -8.26 -19.69 9.67
C ILE A 234 -7.05 -20.32 8.98
N LYS A 235 -6.61 -19.73 7.87
CA LYS A 235 -5.43 -20.17 7.11
C LYS A 235 -4.25 -19.26 7.39
N ALA A 236 -3.08 -19.84 7.61
CA ALA A 236 -1.84 -19.10 7.81
C ALA A 236 -1.33 -18.50 6.49
N PRO A 237 -1.12 -17.18 6.39
CA PRO A 237 -0.39 -16.60 5.27
C PRO A 237 1.04 -17.14 5.19
N MET A 238 1.59 -17.28 3.98
CA MET A 238 2.97 -17.72 3.81
C MET A 238 3.97 -16.66 4.30
N MET A 239 5.03 -17.08 4.99
CA MET A 239 6.15 -16.21 5.36
C MET A 239 7.08 -15.98 4.16
N ALA A 240 8.02 -15.03 4.28
CA ALA A 240 9.00 -14.74 3.23
C ALA A 240 9.89 -15.95 2.87
N ASN A 241 10.03 -16.91 3.78
CA ASN A 241 10.75 -18.17 3.53
C ASN A 241 9.90 -19.25 2.84
N GLY A 242 8.67 -18.93 2.42
CA GLY A 242 7.72 -19.86 1.81
C GLY A 242 7.10 -20.88 2.77
N LYS A 243 7.38 -20.81 4.07
CA LYS A 243 6.81 -21.69 5.10
C LYS A 243 5.69 -20.98 5.85
N THR A 244 4.81 -21.75 6.49
CA THR A 244 3.83 -21.22 7.44
C THR A 244 4.46 -21.10 8.83
N PRO A 245 4.07 -20.10 9.65
CA PRO A 245 4.59 -19.98 11.01
C PRO A 245 4.30 -21.23 11.84
N GLN A 246 5.23 -21.60 12.70
CA GLN A 246 5.03 -22.73 13.61
C GLN A 246 3.94 -22.37 14.62
N ASN A 247 3.05 -23.34 14.91
CA ASN A 247 1.97 -23.20 15.89
C ASN A 247 1.01 -22.03 15.59
N PHE A 248 0.71 -21.76 14.32
CA PHE A 248 -0.31 -20.78 13.94
C PHE A 248 -1.69 -21.19 14.52
N PRO A 249 -2.52 -20.24 15.02
CA PRO A 249 -3.86 -20.57 15.52
C PRO A 249 -4.73 -21.21 14.44
N ASN A 250 -5.48 -22.25 14.81
CA ASN A 250 -6.33 -22.98 13.87
C ASN A 250 -7.68 -22.28 13.65
N THR A 251 -8.16 -21.53 14.64
CA THR A 251 -9.48 -20.86 14.59
C THR A 251 -9.39 -19.38 14.96
N LYS A 252 -10.41 -18.60 14.59
CA LYS A 252 -10.54 -17.19 15.01
C LYS A 252 -10.57 -17.04 16.54
N GLY A 253 -11.27 -17.94 17.24
CA GLY A 253 -11.33 -17.94 18.69
C GLY A 253 -9.97 -18.15 19.34
N GLU A 254 -9.16 -19.09 18.82
CA GLU A 254 -7.78 -19.27 19.29
C GLU A 254 -6.91 -18.04 19.04
N PHE A 255 -7.06 -17.42 17.87
CA PHE A 255 -6.35 -16.19 17.53
C PHE A 255 -6.64 -15.09 18.58
N GLU A 256 -7.91 -14.83 18.90
CA GLU A 256 -8.31 -13.77 19.84
C GLU A 256 -7.76 -13.96 21.26
N HIS A 257 -7.50 -15.21 21.66
CA HIS A 257 -7.02 -15.57 22.99
C HIS A 257 -5.53 -15.90 23.04
N LEU A 258 -4.76 -15.55 22.01
CA LEU A 258 -3.30 -15.69 22.05
C LEU A 258 -2.68 -14.84 23.17
N THR A 259 -1.59 -15.34 23.75
CA THR A 259 -0.79 -14.58 24.71
C THR A 259 -0.01 -13.46 24.00
N LYS A 260 0.40 -12.44 24.74
CA LYS A 260 1.24 -11.34 24.23
C LYS A 260 2.48 -11.86 23.49
N GLU A 261 3.18 -12.82 24.08
CA GLU A 261 4.40 -13.44 23.52
C GLU A 261 4.13 -14.13 22.18
N ARG A 262 2.96 -14.77 22.04
CA ARG A 262 2.55 -15.43 20.79
C ARG A 262 2.27 -14.42 19.68
N TYR A 263 1.62 -13.29 20.00
CA TYR A 263 1.44 -12.21 19.03
C TYR A 263 2.79 -11.64 18.57
N GLU A 264 3.72 -11.39 19.50
CA GLU A 264 5.06 -10.88 19.17
C GLU A 264 5.86 -11.85 18.30
N HIS A 265 5.78 -13.15 18.58
CA HIS A 265 6.40 -14.18 17.75
C HIS A 265 5.86 -14.16 16.32
N LEU A 266 4.53 -14.12 16.16
CA LEU A 266 3.90 -14.08 14.83
C LEU A 266 4.24 -12.78 14.07
N LEU A 267 4.21 -11.62 14.73
CA LEU A 267 4.63 -10.35 14.10
C LEU A 267 6.08 -10.41 13.62
N LYS A 268 6.99 -10.97 14.43
CA LYS A 268 8.40 -11.16 14.06
C LYS A 268 8.55 -12.09 12.86
N SER A 269 7.81 -13.20 12.82
CA SER A 269 7.79 -14.15 11.70
C SER A 269 7.36 -13.51 10.38
N TYR A 270 6.47 -12.51 10.42
CA TYR A 270 6.00 -11.79 9.24
C TYR A 270 6.77 -10.51 8.94
N ASN A 271 7.83 -10.20 9.70
CA ASN A 271 8.58 -8.95 9.62
C ASN A 271 7.71 -7.69 9.84
N LEU A 272 6.70 -7.80 10.71
CA LEU A 272 5.85 -6.68 11.09
C LEU A 272 6.39 -5.94 12.31
N PRO A 273 6.10 -4.63 12.46
CA PRO A 273 6.50 -3.88 13.64
C PRO A 273 5.91 -4.47 14.94
N ILE A 274 6.76 -4.67 15.95
CA ILE A 274 6.37 -5.24 17.28
C ILE A 274 6.05 -4.13 18.30
N LYS A 275 5.71 -2.92 17.82
CA LYS A 275 5.45 -1.76 18.68
C LYS A 275 4.00 -1.80 19.19
N GLY A 276 3.77 -1.22 20.37
CA GLY A 276 2.44 -1.11 20.97
C GLY A 276 2.11 -2.14 22.05
N ASP A 277 0.92 -1.97 22.63
CA ASP A 277 0.34 -2.86 23.62
C ASP A 277 -0.22 -4.14 22.97
N THR A 278 -0.76 -5.05 23.79
CA THR A 278 -1.29 -6.33 23.29
C THR A 278 -2.46 -6.13 22.32
N ALA A 279 -3.29 -5.09 22.53
CA ALA A 279 -4.39 -4.76 21.65
C ALA A 279 -3.90 -4.27 20.28
N ALA A 280 -2.94 -3.34 20.23
CA ALA A 280 -2.34 -2.87 18.98
C ALA A 280 -1.64 -4.00 18.21
N LYS A 281 -0.93 -4.89 18.91
CA LYS A 281 -0.28 -6.06 18.29
C LYS A 281 -1.30 -7.04 17.71
N ARG A 282 -2.40 -7.27 18.43
CA ARG A 282 -3.51 -8.08 17.94
C ARG A 282 -4.12 -7.47 16.69
N GLU A 283 -4.39 -6.17 16.70
CA GLU A 283 -4.99 -5.47 15.55
C GLU A 283 -4.09 -5.49 14.33
N ALA A 284 -2.79 -5.16 14.50
CA ALA A 284 -1.83 -5.21 13.41
C ALA A 284 -1.71 -6.62 12.79
N LEU A 285 -1.72 -7.66 13.63
CA LEU A 285 -1.71 -9.03 13.13
C LEU A 285 -3.04 -9.41 12.48
N ARG A 286 -4.18 -8.97 13.03
CA ARG A 286 -5.54 -9.21 12.52
C ARG A 286 -5.70 -8.65 11.10
N GLU A 287 -5.30 -7.41 10.90
CA GLU A 287 -5.31 -6.72 9.60
C GLU A 287 -4.40 -7.44 8.59
N PHE A 288 -3.20 -7.81 9.02
CA PHE A 288 -2.24 -8.51 8.16
C PHE A 288 -2.76 -9.87 7.68
N ILE A 289 -3.34 -10.68 8.56
CA ILE A 289 -3.87 -12.00 8.18
C ILE A 289 -5.24 -11.94 7.49
N GLY A 290 -5.85 -10.74 7.40
CA GLY A 290 -7.12 -10.52 6.72
C GLY A 290 -8.34 -10.96 7.53
N LEU A 291 -8.30 -10.89 8.86
CA LEU A 291 -9.48 -11.15 9.69
C LEU A 291 -10.35 -9.90 9.82
N THR A 292 -11.67 -10.10 9.95
CA THR A 292 -12.59 -9.00 10.26
C THR A 292 -12.33 -8.43 11.65
N PRO A 293 -12.57 -7.13 11.89
CA PRO A 293 -12.52 -6.53 13.23
C PRO A 293 -13.34 -7.32 14.25
N ALA A 294 -12.95 -7.23 15.53
CA ALA A 294 -13.80 -7.74 16.60
C ALA A 294 -15.03 -6.85 16.72
N ASN A 295 -16.20 -7.43 16.41
CA ASN A 295 -17.50 -6.80 16.69
C ASN A 295 -17.79 -6.80 18.19
#